data_AF-A0A7X8BPA6-F1
#
_entry.id   AF-A0A7X8BPA6-F1
#
_cell.length_a   1.000
_cell.length_b   1.000
_cell.length_c   1.000
_cell.angle_alpha   90.00
_cell.angle_beta   90.00
_cell.angle_gamma   90.00
#
_symmetry.space_group_name_H-M   'P 1'
#
loop_
_entity.id
_entity.type
_entity.pdbx_description
1 polymer ?
#
loop_
_entity_poly.entity_id
_entity_poly.type
_entity_poly.pdbx_seq_one_letter_code
_entity_poly.pdbx_strand_id
1 'polypeptide(L)'
;MKSIVPSGPLFRGASFKEDTTFVSFDHAEGLSPSDRGPLRGFELAEYPGLFYPATAEITGERIRVYSTKVKNPRFVRYGWSSFSTGNLINEEGLPASTFSTEFKRAPAITPKPR
;
A
#
# COMPACT_ATOMS: atom_id res chain seq x y z
N MET A 1 -29.65 0.80 9.24
CA MET A 1 -28.97 -0.37 8.64
C MET A 1 -27.49 -0.01 8.53
N LYS A 2 -26.59 -0.73 9.22
CA LYS A 2 -25.14 -0.48 9.11
C LYS A 2 -24.68 -1.10 7.79
N SER A 3 -24.09 -0.29 6.90
CA SER A 3 -23.51 -0.78 5.66
C SER A 3 -22.38 -1.75 6.02
N ILE A 4 -22.36 -2.94 5.45
CA ILE A 4 -21.28 -3.92 5.66
C ILE A 4 -20.06 -3.42 4.90
N VAL A 5 -18.95 -3.19 5.59
CA VAL A 5 -17.66 -2.90 4.95
C VAL A 5 -17.07 -4.25 4.49
N PRO A 6 -16.87 -4.46 3.18
CA PRO A 6 -16.54 -5.78 2.65
C PRO A 6 -15.07 -6.17 2.80
N SER A 7 -14.18 -5.23 3.16
CA SER A 7 -12.73 -5.44 3.15
C SER A 7 -11.98 -4.47 4.08
N GLY A 8 -10.75 -4.83 4.44
CA GLY A 8 -9.74 -3.87 4.89
C GLY A 8 -9.21 -3.01 3.75
N PRO A 9 -8.22 -2.14 4.00
CA PRO A 9 -7.67 -1.24 3.00
C PRO A 9 -7.20 -1.98 1.74
N LEU A 10 -7.76 -1.62 0.59
CA LEU A 10 -7.40 -2.19 -0.71
C LEU A 10 -6.63 -1.17 -1.52
N PHE A 11 -5.44 -1.53 -2.00
CA PHE A 11 -4.61 -0.63 -2.79
C PHE A 11 -5.36 -0.11 -4.02
N ARG A 12 -5.52 1.21 -4.11
CA ARG A 12 -6.16 1.89 -5.24
C ARG A 12 -5.13 2.52 -6.19
N GLY A 13 -4.06 3.07 -5.64
CA GLY A 13 -3.02 3.73 -6.44
C GLY A 13 -1.90 4.35 -5.63
N ALA A 14 -0.83 4.72 -6.32
CA ALA A 14 0.31 5.42 -5.76
C ALA A 14 0.65 6.66 -6.61
N SER A 15 0.95 7.77 -5.96
CA SER A 15 1.49 8.98 -6.59
C SER A 15 2.91 9.20 -6.08
N PHE A 16 3.87 9.21 -7.00
CA PHE A 16 5.29 9.44 -6.70
C PHE A 16 5.59 10.92 -6.93
N LYS A 17 6.04 11.61 -5.88
CA LYS A 17 6.34 13.04 -5.90
C LYS A 17 7.69 13.27 -5.21
N GLU A 18 8.69 13.65 -5.99
CA GLU A 18 10.06 13.83 -5.51
C GLU A 18 10.55 12.58 -4.76
N ASP A 19 10.90 12.69 -3.48
CA ASP A 19 11.38 11.61 -2.63
C ASP A 19 10.28 10.88 -1.83
N THR A 20 9.02 11.27 -2.05
CA THR A 20 7.87 10.84 -1.26
C THR A 20 6.83 10.14 -2.15
N THR A 21 6.29 9.02 -1.67
CA THR A 21 5.19 8.30 -2.33
C THR A 21 3.92 8.41 -1.50
N PHE A 22 2.80 8.77 -2.12
CA PHE A 22 1.48 8.77 -1.49
C PHE A 22 0.67 7.59 -1.99
N VAL A 23 0.34 6.67 -1.08
CA VAL A 23 -0.48 5.48 -1.37
C VAL A 23 -1.91 5.75 -0.94
N SER A 24 -2.87 5.47 -1.83
CA SER A 24 -4.30 5.59 -1.58
C SER A 24 -4.96 4.22 -1.59
N PHE A 25 -5.99 4.06 -0.76
CA PHE A 25 -6.73 2.82 -0.61
C PHE A 25 -8.23 3.05 -0.83
N ASP A 26 -8.94 2.03 -1.27
CA ASP A 26 -10.37 1.89 -1.00
C ASP A 26 -10.56 1.29 0.40
N HIS A 27 -11.69 1.56 1.06
CA HIS A 27 -11.95 1.17 2.46
C HIS A 27 -10.90 1.73 3.44
N ALA A 28 -10.61 3.03 3.29
CA ALA A 28 -9.53 3.75 3.99
C ALA A 28 -10.01 4.56 5.20
N GLU A 29 -11.27 4.42 5.58
CA GLU A 29 -11.83 5.13 6.72
C GLU A 29 -11.11 4.68 8.01
N GLY A 30 -10.62 5.66 8.79
CA GLY A 30 -9.93 5.43 10.06
C GLY A 30 -8.69 4.53 9.98
N LEU A 31 -7.84 4.71 8.94
CA LEU A 31 -6.56 4.02 8.86
C LEU A 31 -5.78 4.11 10.18
N SER A 32 -5.29 2.97 10.65
CA SER A 32 -4.49 2.89 11.85
C SER A 32 -3.57 1.66 11.86
N PRO A 33 -2.51 1.67 12.69
CA PRO A 33 -1.75 0.48 13.01
C PRO A 33 -2.51 -0.42 13.98
N SER A 34 -2.60 -1.72 13.71
CA SER A 34 -3.33 -2.70 14.52
C SER A 34 -2.78 -2.87 15.94
N ASP A 35 -1.51 -2.52 16.16
CA ASP A 35 -0.78 -2.67 17.41
C ASP A 35 -0.52 -1.33 18.13
N ARG A 36 -1.09 -0.22 17.64
CA ARG A 36 -0.79 1.16 18.09
C ARG A 36 0.69 1.55 17.99
N GLY A 37 1.51 0.78 17.27
CA GLY A 37 2.90 1.09 16.99
C GLY A 37 3.08 1.90 15.70
N PRO A 38 4.33 2.16 15.26
CA PRO A 38 4.58 2.71 13.94
C PRO A 38 4.06 1.79 12.83
N LEU A 39 3.69 2.36 11.68
CA LEU A 39 3.37 1.55 10.50
C LEU A 39 4.60 0.79 10.00
N ARG A 40 4.38 -0.45 9.57
CA ARG A 40 5.43 -1.37 9.08
C ARG A 40 5.00 -2.05 7.79
N GLY A 41 5.97 -2.65 7.10
CA GLY A 41 5.73 -3.48 5.92
C GLY A 41 5.71 -2.72 4.59
N PHE A 42 5.95 -1.42 4.58
CA PHE A 42 6.13 -0.64 3.36
C PHE A 42 7.59 -0.66 2.89
N GLU A 43 7.77 -0.82 1.58
CA GLU A 43 9.06 -0.75 0.93
C GLU A 43 8.96 0.06 -0.36
N LEU A 44 10.02 0.80 -0.68
CA LEU A 44 10.15 1.61 -1.88
C LEU A 44 11.32 1.12 -2.75
N ALA A 45 11.21 1.33 -4.06
CA ALA A 45 12.31 1.11 -4.98
C ALA A 45 12.33 2.19 -6.08
N GLU A 46 13.53 2.55 -6.52
CA GLU A 46 13.75 3.34 -7.75
C GLU A 46 13.84 2.42 -8.98
N TYR A 47 14.47 1.25 -8.82
CA TYR A 47 14.66 0.24 -9.87
C TYR A 47 13.88 -1.03 -9.53
N PRO A 48 13.35 -1.75 -10.53
CA PRO A 48 12.71 -3.04 -10.30
C PRO A 48 13.61 -4.00 -9.50
N GLY A 49 13.02 -4.77 -8.61
CA GLY A 49 13.66 -5.78 -7.78
C GLY A 49 14.42 -5.24 -6.57
N LEU A 50 14.77 -3.95 -6.54
CA LEU A 50 15.64 -3.38 -5.51
C LEU A 50 14.87 -2.53 -4.50
N PHE A 51 14.09 -3.22 -3.67
CA PHE A 51 13.26 -2.61 -2.64
C PHE A 51 14.02 -2.41 -1.33
N TYR A 52 13.77 -1.28 -0.68
CA TYR A 52 14.28 -0.92 0.63
C TYR A 52 13.14 -0.64 1.60
N PRO A 53 13.29 -0.96 2.90
CA PRO A 53 12.35 -0.53 3.93
C PRO A 53 12.11 0.98 3.88
N ALA A 54 10.86 1.36 4.11
CA ALA A 54 10.43 2.75 4.11
C ALA A 54 9.66 3.10 5.37
N THR A 55 9.77 4.36 5.79
CA THR A 55 8.93 4.94 6.83
C THR A 55 7.57 5.27 6.23
N ALA A 56 6.50 5.00 6.98
CA ALA A 56 5.13 5.25 6.56
C ALA A 56 4.36 6.04 7.64
N GLU A 57 3.61 7.05 7.20
CA GLU A 57 2.81 7.94 8.04
C GLU A 57 1.39 8.05 7.47
N ILE A 58 0.38 8.08 8.34
CA ILE A 58 -1.02 8.29 7.94
C ILE A 58 -1.23 9.79 7.75
N THR A 59 -1.71 10.19 6.57
CA THR A 59 -2.04 11.58 6.22
C THR A 59 -3.47 11.63 5.66
N GLY A 60 -4.45 11.78 6.55
CA GLY A 60 -5.87 11.58 6.21
C GLY A 60 -6.12 10.12 5.80
N GLU A 61 -6.74 9.92 4.64
CA GLU A 61 -7.02 8.58 4.06
C GLU A 61 -5.90 8.07 3.14
N ARG A 62 -4.71 8.66 3.22
CA ARG A 62 -3.53 8.23 2.45
C ARG A 62 -2.39 7.86 3.37
N ILE A 63 -1.49 7.03 2.85
CA ILE A 63 -0.22 6.74 3.50
C ILE A 63 0.89 7.47 2.76
N ARG A 64 1.60 8.35 3.47
CA ARG A 64 2.84 8.96 3.03
C ARG A 64 3.98 8.00 3.32
N VAL A 65 4.75 7.62 2.29
CA VAL A 65 5.84 6.65 2.38
C VAL A 65 7.13 7.29 1.85
N TYR A 66 8.22 7.19 2.59
CA TYR A 66 9.52 7.74 2.20
C TYR A 66 10.68 6.90 2.75
N SER A 67 11.84 6.97 2.09
CA SER A 67 13.05 6.24 2.52
C SER A 67 14.30 7.07 2.25
N THR A 68 15.22 7.13 3.21
CA THR A 68 16.51 7.81 3.02
C THR A 68 17.39 7.11 1.97
N LYS A 69 17.12 5.83 1.69
CA LYS A 69 17.83 5.00 0.69
C LYS A 69 17.28 5.11 -0.73
N VAL A 70 16.09 5.69 -0.91
CA VAL A 70 15.41 5.77 -2.21
C VAL A 70 15.03 7.22 -2.49
N LYS A 71 15.86 7.91 -3.28
CA LYS A 71 15.69 9.35 -3.56
C LYS A 71 14.65 9.64 -4.63
N ASN A 72 14.48 8.73 -5.60
CA ASN A 72 13.47 8.85 -6.65
C ASN A 72 12.60 7.59 -6.69
N PRO A 73 11.67 7.41 -5.74
CA PRO A 73 10.81 6.23 -5.72
C PRO A 73 9.97 6.12 -7.00
N ARG A 74 9.94 4.92 -7.57
CA ARG A 74 9.15 4.56 -8.76
C ARG A 74 8.24 3.36 -8.52
N PHE A 75 8.53 2.60 -7.46
CA PHE A 75 7.75 1.45 -7.04
C PHE A 75 7.56 1.48 -5.53
N VAL A 76 6.39 1.02 -5.11
CA VAL A 76 6.01 0.77 -3.72
C VAL A 76 5.35 -0.60 -3.61
N ARG A 77 5.61 -1.28 -2.50
CA ARG A 77 4.94 -2.52 -2.12
C ARG A 77 4.63 -2.53 -0.63
N TYR A 78 3.67 -3.36 -0.26
CA TYR A 78 3.24 -3.55 1.12
C TYR A 78 3.10 -5.03 1.44
N GLY A 79 3.69 -5.46 2.56
CA GLY A 79 3.59 -6.84 3.05
C GLY A 79 4.16 -7.89 2.09
N TRP A 80 5.20 -7.52 1.33
CA TRP A 80 5.80 -8.35 0.28
C TRP A 80 6.97 -9.20 0.80
N SER A 81 6.72 -9.98 1.85
CA SER A 81 7.65 -10.93 2.44
C SER A 81 6.93 -12.25 2.74
N SER A 82 7.68 -13.35 2.82
CA SER A 82 7.12 -14.68 3.15
C SER A 82 6.40 -14.71 4.50
N PHE A 83 6.83 -13.85 5.42
CA PHE A 83 6.13 -13.53 6.65
C PHE A 83 6.08 -12.00 6.78
N SER A 84 4.89 -11.42 6.59
CA SER A 84 4.68 -9.97 6.66
C SER A 84 4.44 -9.53 8.10
N THR A 85 5.11 -8.45 8.50
CA THR A 85 4.86 -7.72 9.75
C THR A 85 4.02 -6.46 9.54
N GLY A 86 3.38 -6.33 8.37
CA GLY A 86 2.49 -5.23 8.06
C GLY A 86 1.30 -5.17 9.03
N ASN A 87 1.00 -3.97 9.52
CA ASN A 87 0.01 -3.73 10.58
C ASN A 87 -1.07 -2.71 10.20
N LEU A 88 -1.28 -2.41 8.92
CA LEU A 88 -2.26 -1.39 8.50
C LEU A 88 -3.67 -1.98 8.52
N ILE A 89 -4.58 -1.34 9.25
CA ILE A 89 -6.00 -1.68 9.32
C ILE A 89 -6.85 -0.43 9.04
N ASN A 90 -8.15 -0.62 8.73
CA ASN A 90 -9.16 0.44 8.73
C ASN A 90 -9.91 0.50 10.08
N GLU A 91 -10.92 1.38 10.17
CA GLU A 91 -11.72 1.58 11.39
C GLU A 91 -12.48 0.33 11.86
N GLU A 92 -12.81 -0.57 10.94
CA GLU A 92 -13.46 -1.86 11.25
C GLU A 92 -12.44 -2.93 11.69
N GLY A 93 -11.15 -2.59 11.78
CA GLY A 93 -10.09 -3.48 12.24
C GLY A 93 -9.62 -4.50 11.20
N LEU A 94 -10.01 -4.33 9.94
CA LEU A 94 -9.69 -5.27 8.88
C LEU A 94 -8.32 -4.95 8.26
N PRO A 95 -7.45 -5.95 8.04
CA PRO A 95 -6.08 -5.74 7.56
C PRO A 95 -6.02 -5.34 6.09
N ALA A 96 -5.03 -4.52 5.75
CA ALA A 96 -4.72 -4.15 4.38
C ALA A 96 -4.21 -5.36 3.59
N SER A 97 -4.63 -5.46 2.33
CA SER A 97 -4.15 -6.51 1.42
C SER A 97 -2.72 -6.22 0.94
N THR A 98 -1.91 -7.28 0.81
CA THR A 98 -0.58 -7.22 0.18
C THR A 98 -0.68 -6.71 -1.25
N PHE A 99 0.25 -5.84 -1.66
CA PHE A 99 0.33 -5.36 -3.04
C PHE A 99 1.77 -5.03 -3.45
N SER A 100 2.01 -4.98 -4.76
CA SER A 100 3.23 -4.41 -5.37
C SER A 100 2.86 -3.66 -6.65
N THR A 101 3.49 -2.52 -6.87
CA THR A 101 3.34 -1.70 -8.10
C THR A 101 4.39 -2.00 -9.16
N GLU A 102 5.33 -2.91 -8.87
CA GLU A 102 6.37 -3.33 -9.80
C GLU A 102 5.80 -3.99 -11.07
N PHE A 103 4.75 -4.80 -10.89
CA PHE A 103 4.12 -5.50 -11.99
C PHE A 103 2.91 -4.71 -12.47
N LYS A 104 2.97 -4.19 -13.70
CA LYS A 104 1.74 -3.75 -14.38
C LYS A 104 0.87 -4.98 -14.58
N ARG A 105 -0.40 -4.91 -14.16
CA ARG A 105 -1.41 -5.84 -14.68
C ARG A 105 -1.37 -5.74 -16.21
N ALA A 106 -1.31 -6.88 -16.89
CA ALA A 106 -1.68 -6.93 -18.29
C ALA A 106 -3.07 -6.30 -18.44
N PRO A 107 -3.35 -5.54 -19.51
CA PRO A 107 -4.70 -5.09 -19.78
C PRO A 107 -5.64 -6.29 -19.71
N ALA A 108 -6.82 -6.11 -19.11
CA ALA A 108 -7.81 -7.17 -19.00
C ALA A 108 -8.01 -7.80 -20.38
N ILE A 109 -7.66 -9.09 -20.51
CA ILE A 109 -7.92 -9.84 -21.73
C ILE A 109 -9.43 -9.87 -21.87
N THR A 110 -9.98 -9.06 -22.77
CA THR A 110 -11.41 -9.11 -23.07
C THR A 110 -11.65 -10.49 -23.69
N PRO A 111 -12.43 -11.38 -23.06
CA PRO A 111 -12.68 -12.69 -23.65
C PRO A 111 -13.32 -12.46 -25.03
N LYS A 112 -12.71 -13.04 -26.06
CA LYS A 112 -13.26 -12.99 -27.42
C LYS A 112 -14.63 -13.66 -27.36
N PRO A 113 -15.70 -13.02 -27.88
CA PRO A 113 -17.01 -13.67 -27.93
C PRO A 113 -16.88 -14.98 -28.71
N ARG A 114 -17.49 -16.03 -28.17
CA ARG A 114 -17.52 -17.38 -28.73
C ARG A 114 -18.27 -17.39 -30.06
#